data_AF-A0A7K0A825-F1
#
_entry.id   AF-A0A7K0A825-F1
#
_cell.length_a   1.000
_cell.length_b   1.000
_cell.length_c   1.000
_cell.angle_alpha   90.00
_cell.angle_beta   90.00
_cell.angle_gamma   90.00
#
_symmetry.space_group_name_H-M   'P 1'
#
loop_
_entity.id
_entity.type
_entity.pdbx_description
1 polymer ?
#
loop_
_entity_poly.entity_id
_entity_poly.type
_entity_poly.pdbx_seq_one_letter_code
_entity_poly.pdbx_strand_id
1 'polypeptide(L)'
;LKTVNDPELGIDIWHLGLIYEIAIDDDGNVKIDYTLTTMGCPIGPMIEDEVRQATSGIEGMGELTMEMVMYPPWTPEKMHPLAKSALGFV
;
A
#
# COMPACT_ATOMS: atom_id res chain seq x y z
N LEU A 1 -2.00 0.91 -7.76
CA LEU A 1 -1.88 1.20 -6.32
C LEU A 1 -2.58 2.50 -5.90
N LYS A 2 -2.53 3.59 -6.67
CA LYS A 2 -3.33 4.83 -6.39
C LYS A 2 -4.85 4.65 -6.42
N THR A 3 -5.31 3.47 -6.84
CA THR A 3 -6.72 3.07 -6.93
C THR A 3 -7.18 2.26 -5.72
N VAL A 4 -6.24 1.87 -4.83
CA VAL A 4 -6.52 1.08 -3.64
C VAL A 4 -6.52 2.02 -2.45
N ASN A 5 -7.66 2.11 -1.79
CA ASN A 5 -7.88 3.05 -0.69
C ASN A 5 -7.83 2.35 0.65
N ASP A 6 -7.25 3.02 1.64
CA ASP A 6 -7.45 2.63 3.03
C ASP A 6 -8.93 2.91 3.39
N PRO A 7 -9.72 1.89 3.77
CA PRO A 7 -11.15 2.07 4.00
C PRO A 7 -11.48 2.86 5.28
N GLU A 8 -10.50 3.04 6.19
CA GLU A 8 -10.68 3.84 7.39
C GLU A 8 -10.49 5.33 7.10
N LEU A 9 -9.49 5.68 6.28
CA LEU A 9 -9.12 7.06 5.97
C LEU A 9 -9.69 7.57 4.64
N GLY A 10 -10.11 6.69 3.75
CA GLY A 10 -10.64 7.04 2.42
C GLY A 10 -9.58 7.63 1.47
N ILE A 11 -8.29 7.41 1.74
CA ILE A 11 -7.16 7.89 0.94
C ILE A 11 -6.38 6.68 0.43
N ASP A 12 -5.78 6.79 -0.76
CA ASP A 12 -5.01 5.72 -1.34
C ASP A 12 -3.74 5.38 -0.56
N ILE A 13 -3.44 4.09 -0.52
CA ILE A 13 -2.29 3.53 0.20
C ILE A 13 -0.94 4.09 -0.31
N TRP A 14 -0.92 4.57 -1.55
CA TRP A 14 0.25 5.22 -2.16
C TRP A 14 0.48 6.61 -1.56
N HIS A 15 -0.52 7.50 -1.56
CA HIS A 15 -0.37 8.82 -0.96
C HIS A 15 -0.28 8.80 0.57
N LEU A 16 -0.85 7.79 1.23
CA LEU A 16 -0.63 7.57 2.66
C LEU A 16 0.81 7.14 2.99
N GLY A 17 1.59 6.70 1.99
CA GLY A 17 2.95 6.22 2.20
C GLY A 17 2.99 4.89 2.95
N LEU A 18 2.01 4.02 2.71
CA LEU A 18 1.92 2.68 3.30
C LEU A 18 2.75 1.65 2.54
N ILE A 19 3.12 1.94 1.30
CA ILE A 19 4.00 1.11 0.49
C ILE A 19 5.45 1.51 0.76
N TYR A 20 6.27 0.57 1.22
CA TYR A 20 7.68 0.82 1.54
C TYR A 20 8.62 0.40 0.43
N GLU A 21 8.39 -0.79 -0.12
CA GLU A 21 9.22 -1.33 -1.19
C GLU A 21 8.36 -2.06 -2.22
N ILE A 22 8.77 -1.95 -3.49
CA ILE A 22 8.24 -2.72 -4.60
C ILE A 22 9.45 -3.28 -5.33
N ALA A 23 9.61 -4.61 -5.31
CA ALA A 23 10.61 -5.32 -6.07
C ALA A 23 9.93 -6.10 -7.20
N ILE A 24 10.53 -6.06 -8.38
CA ILE A 24 10.06 -6.79 -9.57
C ILE A 24 11.24 -7.62 -10.06
N ASP A 25 11.05 -8.92 -10.23
CA ASP A 25 12.08 -9.80 -10.76
C ASP A 25 12.03 -9.91 -12.30
N ASP A 26 13.02 -10.60 -12.87
CA ASP A 26 13.14 -10.79 -14.33
C ASP A 26 12.00 -11.63 -14.94
N ASP A 27 11.29 -12.42 -14.12
CA ASP A 27 10.13 -13.23 -14.50
C ASP A 27 8.81 -12.42 -14.39
N GLY A 28 8.88 -11.17 -13.94
CA GLY A 28 7.73 -10.27 -13.77
C GLY A 28 6.97 -10.48 -12.47
N ASN A 29 7.46 -11.30 -11.53
CA ASN A 29 6.86 -11.42 -10.21
C ASN A 29 7.11 -10.14 -9.42
N VAL A 30 6.13 -9.76 -8.60
CA VAL A 30 6.14 -8.51 -7.85
C VAL A 30 6.07 -8.83 -6.36
N LYS A 31 7.06 -8.37 -5.61
CA LYS A 31 7.03 -8.34 -4.14
C LYS A 31 6.73 -6.92 -3.67
N ILE A 32 5.73 -6.76 -2.81
CA ILE A 32 5.39 -5.48 -2.19
C ILE A 32 5.50 -5.60 -0.68
N ASP A 33 6.39 -4.80 -0.10
CA ASP A 33 6.50 -4.64 1.35
C ASP A 33 5.68 -3.41 1.76
N TYR A 34 4.68 -3.61 2.61
CA TYR A 34 3.74 -2.57 3.02
C TYR A 34 3.48 -2.59 4.53
N THR A 35 2.97 -1.49 5.05
CA THR A 35 2.60 -1.33 6.46
C THR A 35 1.14 -0.88 6.55
N LEU A 36 0.59 -0.93 7.76
CA LEU A 36 -0.69 -0.32 8.10
C LEU A 36 -0.49 0.91 8.98
N THR A 37 -1.52 1.76 9.03
CA THR A 37 -1.57 2.92 9.93
C THR A 37 -1.65 2.50 11.40
N THR A 38 -2.24 1.33 11.67
CA THR A 38 -2.40 0.76 13.01
C THR A 38 -2.00 -0.71 13.03
N MET A 39 -1.21 -1.11 14.04
CA MET A 39 -0.78 -2.49 14.24
C MET A 39 -1.97 -3.41 14.52
N GLY A 40 -2.04 -4.55 13.81
CA GLY A 40 -3.07 -5.57 14.04
C GLY A 40 -4.46 -5.22 13.49
N CYS A 41 -4.55 -4.25 12.57
CA CYS A 41 -5.82 -3.92 11.92
C CYS A 41 -6.32 -5.10 11.07
N PRO A 42 -7.58 -5.56 11.24
CA PRO A 42 -8.14 -6.70 10.52
C PRO A 42 -8.33 -6.44 9.00
N ILE A 43 -8.04 -5.22 8.56
CA ILE A 43 -8.25 -4.73 7.19
C ILE A 43 -7.07 -5.06 6.26
N GLY A 44 -5.91 -5.45 6.81
CA GLY A 44 -4.73 -5.82 6.01
C GLY A 44 -5.04 -6.77 4.84
N PRO A 45 -5.71 -7.91 5.07
CA PRO A 45 -6.09 -8.83 4.00
C PRO A 45 -7.03 -8.25 2.95
N MET A 46 -7.88 -7.28 3.31
CA MET A 46 -8.74 -6.60 2.33
C MET A 46 -7.93 -5.70 1.41
N ILE A 47 -6.94 -4.97 1.96
CA ILE A 47 -6.03 -4.15 1.16
C ILE A 47 -5.21 -5.04 0.23
N GLU A 48 -4.73 -6.19 0.71
CA GLU A 48 -3.99 -7.14 -0.12
C GLU A 48 -4.83 -7.66 -1.30
N ASP A 49 -6.09 -8.00 -1.04
CA ASP A 49 -7.02 -8.45 -2.08
C ASP A 49 -7.31 -7.33 -3.09
N GLU A 50 -7.56 -6.10 -2.64
CA GLU A 50 -7.75 -4.95 -3.55
C GLU A 50 -6.50 -4.64 -4.38
N VAL A 51 -5.30 -4.74 -3.80
CA VAL A 51 -4.05 -4.60 -4.55
C VAL A 51 -3.95 -5.69 -5.60
N ARG A 52 -4.18 -6.95 -5.24
CA ARG A 52 -4.14 -8.07 -6.18
C ARG A 52 -5.15 -7.91 -7.31
N GLN A 53 -6.36 -7.46 -7.01
CA GLN A 53 -7.37 -7.15 -8.04
C GLN A 53 -6.93 -5.99 -8.93
N ALA A 54 -6.39 -4.91 -8.36
CA ALA A 54 -5.93 -3.74 -9.10
C ALA A 54 -4.72 -4.02 -9.99
N THR A 55 -3.92 -5.03 -9.68
CA THR A 55 -2.72 -5.39 -10.46
C THR A 55 -2.94 -6.60 -11.39
N SER A 56 -3.98 -7.42 -11.17
CA SER A 56 -4.30 -8.61 -11.98
C SER A 56 -4.43 -8.34 -13.49
N GLY A 57 -4.82 -7.11 -13.88
CA GLY A 57 -4.95 -6.72 -15.29
C GLY A 57 -3.67 -6.25 -15.97
N ILE A 58 -2.52 -6.28 -15.29
CA ILE A 58 -1.24 -5.81 -15.85
C ILE A 58 -0.64 -6.92 -16.73
N GLU A 59 -0.56 -6.67 -18.03
CA GLU A 59 0.07 -7.59 -18.98
C GLU A 59 1.54 -7.82 -18.63
N GLY A 60 1.95 -9.10 -18.56
CA GLY A 60 3.31 -9.50 -18.21
C GLY A 60 3.61 -9.54 -16.70
N MET A 61 2.62 -9.28 -15.84
CA MET A 61 2.78 -9.45 -14.40
C MET A 61 2.72 -10.94 -14.02
N GLY A 62 3.73 -11.39 -13.28
CA GLY A 62 3.80 -12.71 -12.67
C GLY A 62 3.05 -12.77 -11.33
N GLU A 63 3.60 -13.53 -10.40
CA GLU A 63 3.02 -13.68 -9.07
C GLU A 63 3.17 -12.41 -8.23
N LEU A 64 2.08 -11.99 -7.59
CA LEU A 64 2.11 -10.93 -6.58
C LEU A 64 2.27 -11.53 -5.19
N THR A 65 3.37 -11.18 -4.51
CA THR A 65 3.59 -11.46 -3.09
C THR A 65 3.53 -10.16 -2.29
N MET A 66 2.74 -10.14 -1.23
CA MET A 66 2.64 -8.98 -0.33
C MET A 66 3.13 -9.38 1.06
N GLU A 67 4.00 -8.55 1.64
CA GLU A 67 4.56 -8.77 2.98
C GLU A 67 4.27 -7.56 3.87
N MET A 68 3.59 -7.82 4.98
CA MET A 68 3.31 -6.79 5.97
C MET A 68 4.52 -6.60 6.88
N VAL A 69 5.17 -5.43 6.78
CA VAL A 69 6.32 -5.04 7.60
C VAL A 69 5.89 -4.01 8.65
N MET A 70 6.28 -4.25 9.90
CA MET A 70 6.00 -3.33 11.02
C MET A 70 7.14 -2.35 11.30
N TYR A 71 8.31 -2.58 10.70
CA TYR A 71 9.50 -1.77 10.91
C TYR A 71 10.05 -1.26 9.57
N PRO A 72 10.34 0.04 9.44
CA PRO A 72 10.08 1.12 10.41
C PRO A 72 8.58 1.37 10.63
N PRO A 73 8.13 1.82 11.80
CA PRO A 73 6.71 2.13 12.03
C PRO A 73 6.26 3.26 11.08
N TRP A 74 4.99 3.20 10.69
CA TRP A 74 4.39 4.27 9.91
C TRP A 74 4.17 5.52 10.77
N THR A 75 4.39 6.70 10.18
CA THR A 75 4.06 7.98 10.80
C THR A 75 3.36 8.89 9.78
N PRO A 76 2.48 9.82 10.20
CA PRO A 76 1.86 10.81 9.33
C PRO A 76 2.85 11.61 8.47
N GLU A 77 4.10 11.73 8.91
CA GLU A 77 5.16 12.40 8.17
C GLU A 77 5.50 11.71 6.83
N LYS A 78 5.24 10.40 6.72
CA LYS A 78 5.44 9.63 5.49
C LYS A 78 4.39 9.90 4.41
N MET A 79 3.28 10.53 4.76
CA MET A 79 2.26 10.89 3.79
C MET A 79 2.78 11.87 2.75
N HIS A 80 2.34 11.68 1.51
CA HIS A 80 2.55 12.65 0.44
C HIS A 80 1.92 14.00 0.83
N PRO A 81 2.51 15.15 0.45
CA PRO A 81 2.00 16.48 0.84
C PRO A 81 0.50 16.71 0.53
N LEU A 82 0.01 16.12 -0.56
CA LEU A 82 -1.41 16.17 -0.92
C LEU A 82 -2.31 15.45 0.09
N ALA A 83 -1.90 14.27 0.58
CA ALA A 83 -2.65 13.53 1.60
C ALA A 83 -2.60 14.26 2.96
N LYS A 84 -1.47 14.88 3.31
CA LYS A 84 -1.36 15.71 4.51
C LYS A 84 -2.37 16.86 4.49
N SER A 85 -2.50 17.54 3.35
CA SER A 85 -3.47 18.61 3.18
C SER A 85 -4.91 18.13 3.23
N ALA A 86 -5.22 16.98 2.61
CA ALA A 86 -6.57 16.40 2.64
C ALA A 86 -7.03 16.04 4.07
N LEU A 87 -6.10 15.64 4.95
CA LEU A 87 -6.37 15.30 6.35
C LEU A 87 -6.18 16.47 7.34
N GLY A 88 -5.91 17.68 6.86
CA GLY A 88 -5.79 18.87 7.71
C GLY A 88 -4.51 18.94 8.56
N PHE A 89 -3.44 18.25 8.15
CA PHE A 89 -2.11 18.37 8.78
C PHE A 89 -1.35 19.65 8.36
N VAL A 90 -1.96 20.51 7.54
CA VAL A 90 -1.48 21.83 7.13
C VAL A 90 -2.62 22.83 7.08
#